data_AF-A0A8H7IGS8-F1
#
_entry.id   AF-A0A8H7IGS8-F1
#
_cell.length_a   1.000
_cell.length_b   1.000
_cell.length_c   1.000
_cell.angle_alpha   90.00
_cell.angle_beta   90.00
_cell.angle_gamma   90.00
#
_symmetry.space_group_name_H-M   'P 1'
#
loop_
_entity.id
_entity.type
_entity.pdbx_description
1 polymer ?
#
loop_
_entity_poly.entity_id
_entity_poly.type
_entity_poly.pdbx_seq_one_letter_code
_entity_poly.pdbx_strand_id
1 'polypeptide(L)'
;MDDSDTDLKNDIGETNIALWGSDLHQRVRERAGDVESAWDDIGQDEGLWIWRIEDFKVVPWPDDRKGQFYDGDSYIILHVSYVQENPWYSSFAHDLPLLAGSQTSLDEAGTAAYKTVELDDRKLSWWLPTQYRECQYYESQRFRSYFPQGIRILTGGVRTGFSHPEPDTPRPPKLFQITANSVTEVRLPVKYLEEGDVYVFEPGGEANTPPAIMQYNAKGSTGKERFKAAEVSKELAGTRRSSGIRSPKSGTSGVSEPILLRILPSATPPYTPLPTVTREALDPSDIFILAGPKAIYVWMGSQASREEKRTIMAAAQGFIKEKGLRPETSIVRVVEGNETKAFWDTFPEN
;
A
#
# COMPACT_ATOMS: atom_id res chain seq x y z
N MET A 1 8.14 39.09 27.99
CA MET A 1 8.25 37.64 28.13
C MET A 1 8.09 37.11 26.73
N ASP A 2 9.20 36.60 26.20
CA ASP A 2 9.37 36.26 24.80
C ASP A 2 8.68 34.91 24.55
N ASP A 3 7.59 34.94 23.76
CA ASP A 3 6.96 33.74 23.21
C ASP A 3 7.87 33.21 22.10
N SER A 4 8.87 32.43 22.50
CA SER A 4 9.63 31.58 21.58
C SER A 4 8.80 30.33 21.31
N ASP A 5 7.85 30.49 20.39
CA ASP A 5 7.24 29.38 19.67
C ASP A 5 8.33 28.76 18.80
N THR A 6 9.07 27.79 19.37
CA THR A 6 10.04 26.99 18.62
C THR A 6 9.25 26.07 17.70
N ASP A 7 8.96 26.60 16.52
CA ASP A 7 8.53 25.87 15.35
C ASP A 7 9.63 24.85 15.01
N LEU A 8 9.50 23.63 15.54
CA LEU A 8 10.32 22.47 15.19
C LEU A 8 10.08 22.18 13.71
N LYS A 9 10.83 22.90 12.86
CA LYS A 9 11.02 22.53 11.46
C LYS A 9 11.68 21.15 11.46
N ASN A 10 10.86 20.12 11.29
CA ASN A 10 11.32 18.76 11.01
C ASN A 10 12.11 18.80 9.70
N ASP A 11 13.42 19.00 9.79
CA ASP A 11 14.31 18.91 8.64
C ASP A 11 14.47 17.43 8.28
N ILE A 12 13.86 17.04 7.16
CA ILE A 12 13.94 15.67 6.62
C ILE A 12 15.41 15.29 6.38
N GLY A 13 16.30 16.26 6.14
CA GLY A 13 17.74 16.08 5.99
C GLY A 13 18.46 15.47 7.20
N GLU A 14 17.84 15.52 8.39
CA GLU A 14 18.38 14.97 9.64
C GLU A 14 17.74 13.62 10.04
N THR A 15 16.81 13.10 9.22
CA THR A 15 16.08 11.87 9.53
C THR A 15 16.72 10.63 8.90
N ASN A 16 16.31 9.43 9.36
CA ASN A 16 16.73 8.15 8.76
C ASN A 16 16.30 7.97 7.28
N ILE A 17 15.50 8.88 6.73
CA ILE A 17 15.06 8.89 5.33
C ILE A 17 15.70 10.03 4.51
N ALA A 18 16.66 10.78 5.06
CA ALA A 18 17.30 11.93 4.40
C ALA A 18 17.88 11.60 3.02
N LEU A 19 18.36 10.37 2.85
CA LEU A 19 18.97 9.89 1.60
C LEU A 19 18.00 9.06 0.75
N TRP A 20 16.71 9.03 1.08
CA TRP A 20 15.71 8.24 0.36
C TRP A 20 15.60 8.67 -1.10
N GLY A 21 15.87 7.73 -2.00
CA GLY A 21 15.91 7.95 -3.46
C GLY A 21 17.24 8.52 -3.98
N SER A 22 18.27 8.64 -3.15
CA SER A 22 19.64 8.94 -3.62
C SER A 22 20.32 7.70 -4.24
N ASP A 23 21.44 7.93 -4.94
CA ASP A 23 22.33 6.87 -5.43
C ASP A 23 22.86 5.95 -4.32
N LEU A 24 23.01 6.47 -3.10
CA LEU A 24 23.40 5.63 -1.97
C LEU A 24 22.26 4.69 -1.57
N HIS A 25 21.03 5.21 -1.49
CA HIS A 25 19.86 4.41 -1.17
C HIS A 25 19.61 3.29 -2.18
N GLN A 26 19.76 3.59 -3.47
CA GLN A 26 19.68 2.58 -4.53
C GLN A 26 20.75 1.50 -4.35
N ARG A 27 22.02 1.86 -4.18
CA ARG A 27 23.10 0.89 -3.97
C ARG A 27 22.92 0.03 -2.72
N VAL A 28 22.40 0.61 -1.64
CA VAL A 28 22.05 -0.13 -0.42
C VAL A 28 20.93 -1.13 -0.71
N ARG A 29 19.90 -0.72 -1.44
CA ARG A 29 18.79 -1.60 -1.87
C ARG A 29 19.28 -2.71 -2.79
N GLU A 30 20.08 -2.42 -3.81
CA GLU A 30 20.67 -3.41 -4.71
C GLU A 30 21.46 -4.46 -3.92
N ARG A 31 22.31 -4.02 -2.98
CA ARG A 31 23.08 -4.92 -2.12
C ARG A 31 22.20 -5.73 -1.16
N ALA A 32 21.12 -5.15 -0.65
CA ALA A 32 20.14 -5.88 0.15
C ALA A 32 19.41 -6.94 -0.69
N GLY A 33 19.10 -6.61 -1.94
CA GLY A 33 18.57 -7.54 -2.93
C GLY A 33 19.51 -8.71 -3.17
N ASP A 34 20.81 -8.49 -3.31
CA ASP A 34 21.82 -9.55 -3.57
C ASP A 34 21.88 -10.63 -2.47
N VAL A 35 21.52 -10.27 -1.23
CA VAL A 35 21.51 -11.19 -0.08
C VAL A 35 20.12 -11.73 0.24
N GLU A 36 19.08 -11.27 -0.46
CA GLU A 36 17.71 -11.75 -0.29
C GLU A 36 17.49 -13.07 -1.05
N SER A 37 17.42 -14.16 -0.29
CA SER A 37 17.25 -15.51 -0.84
C SER A 37 15.93 -15.72 -1.58
N ALA A 38 14.90 -14.89 -1.29
CA ALA A 38 13.62 -14.96 -1.99
C ALA A 38 13.73 -14.72 -3.50
N TRP A 39 14.82 -14.08 -3.96
CA TRP A 39 15.05 -13.71 -5.36
C TRP A 39 15.96 -14.67 -6.15
N ASP A 40 16.36 -15.76 -5.52
CA ASP A 40 17.20 -16.78 -6.13
C ASP A 40 16.36 -17.74 -6.98
N ASP A 41 16.89 -18.16 -8.14
CA ASP A 41 16.29 -19.15 -9.05
C ASP A 41 14.83 -18.90 -9.50
N ILE A 42 14.39 -17.64 -9.53
CA ILE A 42 13.06 -17.24 -10.03
C ILE A 42 13.13 -16.65 -11.43
N GLY A 43 12.01 -16.72 -12.16
CA GLY A 43 11.77 -15.95 -13.39
C GLY A 43 12.63 -16.32 -14.62
N GLN A 44 13.34 -17.44 -14.57
CA GLN A 44 14.07 -17.99 -15.72
C GLN A 44 13.15 -18.75 -16.69
N ASP A 45 12.08 -19.33 -16.16
CA ASP A 45 11.08 -20.11 -16.88
C ASP A 45 9.68 -19.53 -16.67
N GLU A 46 8.70 -20.01 -17.44
CA GLU A 46 7.29 -19.70 -17.21
C GLU A 46 6.86 -20.16 -15.80
N GLY A 47 6.18 -19.28 -15.06
CA GLY A 47 5.80 -19.60 -13.69
C GLY A 47 5.13 -18.48 -12.92
N LEU A 48 4.69 -18.83 -11.72
CA LEU A 48 4.05 -17.93 -10.77
C LEU A 48 4.70 -18.11 -9.40
N TRP A 49 5.32 -17.05 -8.90
CA TRP A 49 5.90 -16.97 -7.57
C TRP A 49 5.15 -15.92 -6.76
N ILE A 50 4.89 -16.23 -5.49
CA ILE A 50 4.15 -15.36 -4.60
C ILE A 50 4.91 -15.32 -3.28
N TRP A 51 5.06 -14.14 -2.72
CA TRP A 51 5.61 -13.93 -1.40
C TRP A 51 4.66 -13.09 -0.57
N ARG A 52 4.52 -13.47 0.70
CA ARG A 52 3.82 -12.68 1.70
C ARG A 52 4.83 -11.86 2.49
N ILE A 53 4.47 -10.63 2.84
CA ILE A 53 5.27 -9.85 3.78
C ILE A 53 4.93 -10.24 5.21
N GLU A 54 5.94 -10.61 5.99
CA GLU A 54 5.81 -10.94 7.41
C GLU A 54 6.94 -10.27 8.19
N ASP A 55 6.61 -9.33 9.08
CA ASP A 55 7.60 -8.66 9.95
C ASP A 55 8.83 -8.13 9.17
N PHE A 56 8.56 -7.30 8.15
CA PHE A 56 9.54 -6.74 7.20
C PHE A 56 10.28 -7.76 6.30
N LYS A 57 9.91 -9.05 6.33
CA LYS A 57 10.56 -10.11 5.55
C LYS A 57 9.70 -10.56 4.38
N VAL A 58 10.37 -11.02 3.33
CA VAL A 58 9.76 -11.63 2.15
C VAL A 58 9.67 -13.13 2.38
N VAL A 59 8.48 -13.66 2.64
CA VAL A 59 8.26 -15.07 2.95
C VAL A 59 7.58 -15.77 1.77
N PRO A 60 8.17 -16.84 1.19
CA PRO A 60 7.53 -17.59 0.11
C PRO A 60 6.13 -18.08 0.49
N TRP A 61 5.18 -17.84 -0.40
CA TRP A 61 3.81 -18.27 -0.21
C TRP A 61 3.64 -19.72 -0.69
N PRO A 62 2.99 -20.61 0.09
CA PRO A 62 2.87 -22.02 -0.26
C PRO A 62 2.17 -22.25 -1.61
N ASP A 63 2.71 -23.16 -2.42
CA ASP A 63 2.19 -23.48 -3.76
C ASP A 63 0.74 -23.97 -3.74
N ASP A 64 0.36 -24.75 -2.73
CA ASP A 64 -1.00 -25.26 -2.51
C ASP A 64 -2.00 -24.16 -2.10
N ARG A 65 -1.49 -22.96 -1.76
CA ARG A 65 -2.27 -21.79 -1.37
C ARG A 65 -2.26 -20.69 -2.41
N LYS A 66 -1.69 -20.92 -3.61
CA LYS A 66 -1.76 -19.96 -4.72
C LYS A 66 -3.21 -19.58 -5.02
N GLY A 67 -3.46 -18.28 -5.15
CA GLY A 67 -4.81 -17.72 -5.31
C GLY A 67 -5.57 -17.47 -4.00
N GLN A 68 -4.99 -17.81 -2.84
CA GLN A 68 -5.55 -17.47 -1.53
C GLN A 68 -4.72 -16.34 -0.90
N PHE A 69 -5.38 -15.27 -0.48
CA PHE A 69 -4.73 -14.11 0.14
C PHE A 69 -5.48 -13.68 1.39
N TYR A 70 -4.77 -13.17 2.39
CA TYR A 70 -5.37 -12.55 3.57
C TYR A 70 -5.66 -11.07 3.31
N ASP A 71 -6.80 -10.58 3.79
CA ASP A 71 -7.21 -9.18 3.65
C ASP A 71 -6.39 -8.22 4.52
N GLY A 72 -5.74 -8.73 5.56
CA GLY A 72 -4.84 -8.00 6.46
C GLY A 72 -3.37 -8.00 6.06
N ASP A 73 -2.99 -8.58 4.91
CA ASP A 73 -1.59 -8.77 4.51
C ASP A 73 -1.27 -8.09 3.16
N SER A 74 0.03 -7.91 2.88
CA SER A 74 0.55 -7.50 1.56
C SER A 74 1.37 -8.61 0.90
N TYR A 75 1.29 -8.68 -0.43
CA TYR A 75 1.95 -9.72 -1.23
C TYR A 75 2.71 -9.14 -2.43
N ILE A 76 3.84 -9.77 -2.73
CA ILE A 76 4.59 -9.58 -3.98
C ILE A 76 4.35 -10.79 -4.84
N ILE A 77 4.03 -10.58 -6.11
CA ILE A 77 3.80 -11.64 -7.09
C ILE A 77 4.78 -11.42 -8.24
N LEU A 78 5.38 -12.50 -8.73
CA LEU A 78 6.08 -12.53 -10.01
C LEU A 78 5.36 -13.53 -10.90
N HIS A 79 4.86 -13.08 -12.03
CA HIS A 79 4.31 -13.93 -13.08
C HIS A 79 5.20 -13.80 -14.32
N VAL A 80 5.70 -14.94 -14.80
CA VAL A 80 6.50 -15.02 -16.01
C VAL A 80 5.73 -15.82 -17.03
N SER A 81 5.51 -15.21 -18.19
CA SER A 81 4.77 -15.82 -19.29
C SER A 81 5.61 -15.84 -20.54
N TYR A 82 5.43 -16.88 -21.34
CA TYR A 82 6.07 -16.98 -22.63
C TYR A 82 5.43 -16.01 -23.65
N VAL A 83 6.25 -15.23 -24.35
CA VAL A 83 5.78 -14.25 -25.34
C VAL A 83 5.94 -14.78 -26.75
N GLN A 84 7.17 -15.15 -27.13
CA GLN A 84 7.47 -15.61 -28.49
C GLN A 84 8.76 -16.42 -28.54
N GLU A 85 8.81 -17.38 -29.48
CA GLU A 85 10.03 -18.08 -29.86
C GLU A 85 10.79 -17.21 -30.85
N ASN A 86 11.97 -16.75 -30.47
CA ASN A 86 12.95 -16.32 -31.45
C ASN A 86 13.91 -17.49 -31.73
N PRO A 87 14.52 -17.58 -32.92
CA PRO A 87 15.41 -18.70 -33.28
C PRO A 87 16.62 -18.88 -32.36
N TRP A 88 16.92 -17.88 -31.52
CA TRP A 88 18.13 -17.80 -30.71
C TRP A 88 17.86 -17.84 -29.20
N TYR A 89 16.63 -17.55 -28.76
CA TYR A 89 16.22 -17.56 -27.36
C TYR A 89 14.69 -17.46 -27.23
N SER A 90 14.15 -18.00 -26.15
CA SER A 90 12.76 -17.78 -25.73
C SER A 90 12.63 -16.40 -25.08
N SER A 91 11.65 -15.61 -25.51
CA SER A 91 11.34 -14.32 -24.89
C SER A 91 10.23 -14.48 -23.85
N PHE A 92 10.46 -14.00 -22.64
CA PHE A 92 9.51 -14.03 -21.54
C PHE A 92 9.08 -12.62 -21.16
N ALA A 93 7.82 -12.46 -20.78
CA ALA A 93 7.29 -11.26 -20.16
C ALA A 93 7.18 -11.48 -18.66
N HIS A 94 7.77 -10.56 -17.90
CA HIS A 94 7.77 -10.56 -16.45
C HIS A 94 6.81 -9.49 -15.94
N ASP A 95 5.73 -9.93 -15.30
CA ASP A 95 4.80 -9.07 -14.59
C ASP A 95 5.09 -9.14 -13.09
N LEU A 96 5.12 -7.98 -12.43
CA LEU A 96 5.39 -7.88 -11.00
C LEU A 96 4.25 -7.17 -10.24
N PRO A 97 3.12 -7.86 -9.99
CA PRO A 97 2.03 -7.31 -9.20
C PRO A 97 2.33 -7.23 -7.71
N LEU A 98 1.93 -6.11 -7.12
CA LEU A 98 1.89 -5.87 -5.69
C LEU A 98 0.42 -5.88 -5.24
N LEU A 99 0.01 -6.90 -4.48
CA LEU A 99 -1.35 -6.97 -3.93
C LEU A 99 -1.37 -6.43 -2.50
N ALA A 100 -2.12 -5.35 -2.28
CA ALA A 100 -2.40 -4.81 -0.96
C ALA A 100 -3.79 -5.25 -0.47
N GLY A 101 -3.82 -5.96 0.66
CA GLY A 101 -5.06 -6.29 1.37
C GLY A 101 -5.81 -5.04 1.83
N SER A 102 -7.13 -5.12 1.94
CA SER A 102 -7.98 -3.98 2.36
C SER A 102 -7.75 -3.53 3.80
N GLN A 103 -7.14 -4.38 4.63
CA GLN A 103 -6.79 -4.17 6.04
C GLN A 103 -5.27 -4.25 6.30
N THR A 104 -4.43 -4.30 5.25
CA THR A 104 -2.97 -4.40 5.41
C THR A 104 -2.40 -3.21 6.19
N SER A 105 -1.37 -3.49 6.99
CA SER A 105 -0.71 -2.46 7.77
C SER A 105 0.26 -1.62 6.91
N LEU A 106 0.62 -0.44 7.41
CA LEU A 106 1.49 0.48 6.68
C LEU A 106 2.91 -0.07 6.48
N ASP A 107 3.46 -0.78 7.47
CA ASP A 107 4.76 -1.44 7.36
C ASP A 107 4.75 -2.52 6.28
N GLU A 108 3.71 -3.35 6.22
CA GLU A 108 3.61 -4.39 5.22
C GLU A 108 3.51 -3.81 3.81
N ALA A 109 2.60 -2.86 3.61
CA ALA A 109 2.44 -2.19 2.32
C ALA A 109 3.72 -1.46 1.89
N GLY A 110 4.39 -0.78 2.83
CA GLY A 110 5.66 -0.09 2.58
C GLY A 110 6.80 -1.05 2.27
N THR A 111 6.91 -2.16 3.01
CA THR A 111 7.90 -3.22 2.78
C THR A 111 7.68 -3.87 1.43
N ALA A 112 6.43 -4.23 1.11
CA ALA A 112 6.08 -4.86 -0.14
C ALA A 112 6.45 -3.95 -1.33
N ALA A 113 6.13 -2.66 -1.26
CA ALA A 113 6.53 -1.68 -2.27
C ALA A 113 8.05 -1.55 -2.39
N TYR A 114 8.77 -1.47 -1.27
CA TYR A 114 10.23 -1.39 -1.26
C TYR A 114 10.88 -2.62 -1.89
N LYS A 115 10.46 -3.81 -1.46
CA LYS A 115 10.97 -5.10 -1.90
C LYS A 115 10.62 -5.42 -3.35
N THR A 116 9.49 -4.92 -3.86
CA THR A 116 9.16 -4.99 -5.29
C THR A 116 10.16 -4.20 -6.14
N VAL A 117 10.57 -3.01 -5.69
CA VAL A 117 11.61 -2.24 -6.38
C VAL A 117 13.00 -2.88 -6.19
N GLU A 118 13.27 -3.51 -5.04
CA GLU A 118 14.50 -4.28 -4.83
C GLU A 118 14.62 -5.44 -5.82
N LEU A 119 13.54 -6.22 -6.01
CA LEU A 119 13.49 -7.31 -6.98
C LEU A 119 13.64 -6.80 -8.43
N ASP A 120 12.98 -5.68 -8.75
CA ASP A 120 13.16 -4.98 -10.01
C ASP A 120 14.65 -4.63 -10.20
N ASP A 121 15.25 -3.82 -9.32
CA ASP A 121 16.64 -3.35 -9.41
C ASP A 121 17.65 -4.50 -9.57
N ARG A 122 17.52 -5.59 -8.81
CA ARG A 122 18.45 -6.74 -8.88
C ARG A 122 18.44 -7.41 -10.26
N LYS A 123 17.30 -7.43 -10.95
CA LYS A 123 17.11 -8.17 -12.22
C LYS A 123 16.91 -7.25 -13.44
N LEU A 124 16.81 -5.94 -13.20
CA LEU A 124 16.49 -4.88 -14.17
C LEU A 124 17.47 -4.82 -15.34
N SER A 125 18.67 -5.37 -15.23
CA SER A 125 19.60 -5.40 -16.36
C SER A 125 19.14 -6.31 -17.51
N TRP A 126 18.18 -7.23 -17.29
CA TRP A 126 17.79 -8.20 -18.32
C TRP A 126 16.28 -8.35 -18.56
N TRP A 127 15.42 -8.26 -17.54
CA TRP A 127 14.00 -8.65 -17.68
C TRP A 127 13.02 -7.49 -17.83
N LEU A 128 13.39 -6.28 -17.40
CA LEU A 128 12.58 -5.05 -17.50
C LEU A 128 11.09 -5.24 -17.08
N PRO A 129 10.79 -5.81 -15.90
CA PRO A 129 9.42 -6.25 -15.59
C PRO A 129 8.41 -5.09 -15.54
N THR A 130 7.16 -5.38 -15.92
CA THR A 130 6.05 -4.43 -15.77
C THR A 130 5.47 -4.54 -14.36
N GLN A 131 5.41 -3.43 -13.62
CA GLN A 131 4.91 -3.45 -12.23
C GLN A 131 3.45 -3.03 -12.17
N TYR A 132 2.67 -3.74 -11.35
CA TYR A 132 1.23 -3.48 -11.19
C TYR A 132 0.91 -3.23 -9.72
N ARG A 133 0.24 -2.12 -9.42
CA ARG A 133 -0.35 -1.91 -8.09
C ARG A 133 -1.78 -2.46 -8.07
N GLU A 134 -1.96 -3.58 -7.39
CA GLU A 134 -3.24 -4.27 -7.25
C GLU A 134 -3.82 -4.04 -5.85
N CYS A 135 -5.11 -3.68 -5.81
CA CYS A 135 -5.84 -3.49 -4.55
C CYS A 135 -6.96 -4.52 -4.46
N GLN A 136 -7.14 -5.12 -3.27
CA GLN A 136 -8.24 -6.05 -3.02
C GLN A 136 -9.59 -5.47 -3.48
N TYR A 137 -10.40 -6.30 -4.14
CA TYR A 137 -11.69 -5.99 -4.78
C TYR A 137 -11.62 -5.20 -6.09
N TYR A 138 -10.46 -4.64 -6.43
CA TYR A 138 -10.24 -3.80 -7.63
C TYR A 138 -9.14 -4.36 -8.54
N GLU A 139 -8.86 -5.65 -8.43
CA GLU A 139 -7.77 -6.29 -9.15
C GLU A 139 -8.00 -6.20 -10.66
N SER A 140 -6.91 -5.97 -11.39
CA SER A 140 -6.92 -5.94 -12.84
C SER A 140 -7.35 -7.29 -13.43
N GLN A 141 -7.95 -7.27 -14.62
CA GLN A 141 -8.29 -8.49 -15.35
C GLN A 141 -7.04 -9.35 -15.63
N ARG A 142 -5.88 -8.69 -15.81
CA ARG A 142 -4.59 -9.35 -15.97
C ARG A 142 -4.21 -10.11 -14.71
N PHE A 143 -4.24 -9.48 -13.54
CA PHE A 143 -3.96 -10.16 -12.27
C PHE A 143 -4.86 -11.36 -12.01
N ARG A 144 -6.15 -11.22 -12.29
CA ARG A 144 -7.13 -12.32 -12.14
C ARG A 144 -6.82 -13.50 -13.06
N SER A 145 -6.25 -13.25 -14.25
CA SER A 145 -5.92 -14.31 -15.21
C SER A 145 -4.81 -15.26 -14.73
N TYR A 146 -3.97 -14.84 -13.78
CA TYR A 146 -2.95 -15.70 -13.19
C TYR A 146 -3.54 -16.83 -12.33
N PHE A 147 -4.81 -16.68 -11.91
CA PHE A 147 -5.50 -17.61 -11.02
C PHE A 147 -6.74 -18.19 -11.73
N PRO A 148 -6.59 -19.23 -12.57
CA PRO A 148 -7.71 -19.79 -13.34
C PRO A 148 -8.82 -20.37 -12.46
N GLN A 149 -8.51 -20.76 -11.22
CA GLN A 149 -9.49 -21.22 -10.22
C GLN A 149 -10.13 -20.07 -9.43
N GLY A 150 -9.78 -18.82 -9.75
CA GLY A 150 -10.20 -17.61 -9.05
C GLY A 150 -9.33 -17.27 -7.84
N ILE A 151 -9.60 -16.09 -7.28
CA ILE A 151 -8.95 -15.58 -6.08
C ILE A 151 -9.90 -15.74 -4.89
N ARG A 152 -9.38 -16.25 -3.77
CA ARG A 152 -10.08 -16.34 -2.49
C ARG A 152 -9.42 -15.41 -1.48
N ILE A 153 -10.21 -14.49 -0.94
CA ILE A 153 -9.77 -13.64 0.18
C ILE A 153 -10.18 -14.28 1.50
N LEU A 154 -9.21 -14.42 2.39
CA LEU A 154 -9.34 -14.89 3.76
C LEU A 154 -9.30 -13.70 4.71
N THR A 155 -10.09 -13.74 5.79
CA THR A 155 -10.05 -12.70 6.81
C THR A 155 -8.91 -12.93 7.79
N GLY A 156 -8.22 -11.86 8.17
CA GLY A 156 -7.12 -11.87 9.13
C GLY A 156 -5.80 -11.56 8.45
N GLY A 157 -4.69 -11.93 9.08
CA GLY A 157 -3.36 -11.62 8.58
C GLY A 157 -2.28 -11.86 9.63
N VAL A 158 -1.05 -11.52 9.30
CA VAL A 158 0.07 -11.45 10.25
C VAL A 158 0.01 -10.15 11.03
N ARG A 159 0.74 -10.11 12.14
CA ARG A 159 0.83 -8.91 12.97
C ARG A 159 1.82 -7.95 12.33
N THR A 160 1.48 -6.66 12.32
CA THR A 160 2.42 -5.57 11.97
C THR A 160 3.79 -5.76 12.64
N GLY A 161 4.85 -5.59 11.85
CA GLY A 161 6.24 -5.57 12.31
C GLY A 161 6.62 -4.27 12.98
N PHE A 162 5.80 -3.21 12.88
CA PHE A 162 6.07 -1.98 13.62
C PHE A 162 6.02 -2.26 15.12
N SER A 163 7.19 -2.13 15.74
CA SER A 163 7.28 -1.83 17.16
C SER A 163 6.71 -0.43 17.33
N HIS A 164 5.62 -0.29 18.07
CA HIS A 164 5.17 1.03 18.48
C HIS A 164 6.11 1.44 19.60
N PRO A 165 7.02 2.43 19.42
CA PRO A 165 7.62 3.08 20.57
C PRO A 165 6.47 3.78 21.28
N GLU A 166 5.82 3.08 22.21
CA GLU A 166 4.99 3.75 23.19
C GLU A 166 5.93 4.66 23.96
N PRO A 167 5.65 5.97 24.04
CA PRO A 167 6.49 6.87 24.82
C PRO A 167 6.62 6.29 26.24
N ASP A 168 7.80 6.41 26.85
CA ASP A 168 8.12 5.98 28.23
C ASP A 168 7.21 6.61 29.31
N THR A 169 6.22 7.40 28.88
CA THR A 169 5.19 8.01 29.69
C THR A 169 4.10 7.01 30.06
N PRO A 170 3.74 6.90 31.35
CA PRO A 170 2.60 6.11 31.80
C PRO A 170 1.33 6.44 31.02
N ARG A 171 0.57 5.42 30.63
CA ARG A 171 -0.72 5.62 29.95
C ARG A 171 -1.70 6.27 30.94
N PRO A 172 -2.36 7.38 30.57
CA PRO A 172 -3.35 8.00 31.44
C PRO A 172 -4.62 7.14 31.52
N PRO A 173 -5.35 7.17 32.64
CA PRO A 173 -6.62 6.46 32.76
C PRO A 173 -7.66 7.03 31.79
N LYS A 174 -8.51 6.16 31.26
CA LYS A 174 -9.62 6.50 30.37
C LYS A 174 -10.91 5.86 30.86
N LEU A 175 -12.02 6.58 30.67
CA LEU A 175 -13.35 6.10 30.97
C LEU A 175 -14.21 6.26 29.74
N PHE A 176 -14.97 5.22 29.38
CA PHE A 176 -15.90 5.24 28.26
C PHE A 176 -17.32 5.02 28.75
N GLN A 177 -18.25 5.88 28.35
CA GLN A 177 -19.68 5.70 28.52
C GLN A 177 -20.24 4.95 27.30
N ILE A 178 -20.98 3.87 27.58
CA ILE A 178 -21.56 2.98 26.60
C ILE A 178 -23.08 3.07 26.71
N THR A 179 -23.69 3.55 25.63
CA THR A 179 -25.14 3.49 25.42
C THR A 179 -25.44 2.44 24.35
N ALA A 180 -26.71 2.13 24.12
CA ALA A 180 -27.12 1.24 23.03
C ALA A 180 -26.52 1.68 21.67
N ASN A 181 -26.35 2.99 21.45
CA ASN A 181 -26.00 3.54 20.15
C ASN A 181 -24.58 4.15 20.09
N SER A 182 -23.97 4.54 21.20
CA SER A 182 -22.66 5.23 21.20
C SER A 182 -21.64 4.62 22.16
N VAL A 183 -20.37 4.96 21.90
CA VAL A 183 -19.22 4.80 22.80
C VAL A 183 -18.58 6.18 22.89
N THR A 184 -18.57 6.79 24.08
CA THR A 184 -18.08 8.16 24.27
C THR A 184 -16.99 8.16 25.33
N GLU A 185 -15.81 8.70 25.03
CA GLU A 185 -14.78 8.91 26.05
C GLU A 185 -15.22 10.04 27.00
N VAL A 186 -15.25 9.74 28.29
CA VAL A 186 -15.63 10.66 29.35
C VAL A 186 -14.35 11.23 29.97
N ARG A 187 -14.26 12.56 29.96
CA ARG A 187 -13.12 13.27 30.56
C ARG A 187 -13.11 13.07 32.08
N LEU A 188 -12.01 12.52 32.58
CA LEU A 188 -11.76 12.35 34.03
C LEU A 188 -11.23 13.65 34.68
N PRO A 189 -11.45 13.85 35.99
CA PRO A 189 -12.21 13.00 36.91
C PRO A 189 -13.73 13.24 36.82
N VAL A 190 -14.51 12.19 37.07
CA VAL A 190 -15.97 12.27 37.20
C VAL A 190 -16.38 12.11 38.67
N LYS A 191 -17.39 12.86 39.11
CA LYS A 191 -17.92 12.76 40.48
C LYS A 191 -19.04 11.72 40.61
N TYR A 192 -19.83 11.54 39.55
CA TYR A 192 -20.97 10.63 39.50
C TYR A 192 -21.03 10.00 38.11
N LEU A 193 -21.52 8.76 38.05
CA LEU A 193 -21.87 8.07 36.81
C LEU A 193 -23.40 8.09 36.66
N GLU A 194 -23.89 8.20 35.43
CA GLU A 194 -25.32 8.23 35.15
C GLU A 194 -25.91 6.82 35.35
N GLU A 195 -27.08 6.74 35.98
CA GLU A 195 -27.85 5.49 36.04
C GLU A 195 -28.41 5.18 34.65
N GLY A 196 -28.57 3.89 34.33
CA GLY A 196 -29.07 3.45 33.03
C GLY A 196 -27.99 3.07 32.01
N ASP A 197 -26.74 3.51 32.18
CA ASP A 197 -25.67 3.25 31.21
C ASP A 197 -24.65 2.20 31.66
N VAL A 198 -23.75 1.81 30.75
CA VAL A 198 -22.61 0.95 31.06
C VAL A 198 -21.33 1.75 30.86
N TYR A 199 -20.35 1.55 31.73
CA TYR A 199 -19.07 2.23 31.66
C TYR A 199 -17.93 1.22 31.54
N VAL A 200 -16.92 1.53 30.73
CA VAL A 200 -15.69 0.76 30.62
C VAL A 200 -14.53 1.64 31.06
N PHE A 201 -13.79 1.21 32.07
CA PHE A 201 -12.66 1.92 32.63
C PHE A 201 -11.35 1.21 32.28
N GLU A 202 -10.44 1.97 31.69
CA GLU A 202 -9.05 1.60 31.48
C GLU A 202 -8.22 2.36 32.52
N PRO A 203 -7.67 1.69 33.54
CA PRO A 203 -7.02 2.36 34.68
C PRO A 203 -5.70 3.08 34.35
N GLY A 204 -5.29 3.10 33.09
CA GLY A 204 -3.94 3.52 32.71
C GLY A 204 -2.88 2.57 33.29
N GLY A 205 -1.64 3.03 33.35
CA GLY A 205 -0.53 2.27 33.95
C GLY A 205 0.70 2.21 33.06
N GLU A 206 1.60 1.28 33.37
CA GLU A 206 2.82 1.08 32.58
C GLU A 206 2.48 0.76 31.13
N ALA A 207 3.23 1.36 30.19
CA ALA A 207 3.04 1.22 28.75
C ALA A 207 3.00 -0.26 28.30
N ASN A 208 3.74 -1.13 28.98
CA ASN A 208 3.91 -2.54 28.55
C ASN A 208 3.10 -3.56 29.35
N THR A 209 2.23 -3.11 30.25
CA THR A 209 1.42 -4.01 31.09
C THR A 209 -0.04 -3.96 30.63
N PRO A 210 -0.66 -5.07 30.18
CA PRO A 210 -2.05 -5.06 29.76
C PRO A 210 -2.94 -4.44 30.84
N PRO A 211 -3.77 -3.43 30.51
CA PRO A 211 -4.58 -2.76 31.51
C PRO A 211 -5.66 -3.73 32.03
N ALA A 212 -5.91 -3.70 33.34
CA ALA A 212 -7.04 -4.40 33.94
C ALA A 212 -8.33 -3.66 33.57
N ILE A 213 -8.91 -4.00 32.42
CA ILE A 213 -10.15 -3.37 31.95
C ILE A 213 -11.31 -3.73 32.88
N MET A 214 -12.02 -2.70 33.35
CA MET A 214 -13.15 -2.85 34.26
C MET A 214 -14.44 -2.40 33.56
N GLN A 215 -15.45 -3.27 33.54
CA GLN A 215 -16.79 -2.91 33.09
C GLN A 215 -17.71 -2.70 34.30
N TYR A 216 -18.32 -1.53 34.37
CA TYR A 216 -19.33 -1.19 35.37
C TYR A 216 -20.71 -1.07 34.71
N ASN A 217 -21.63 -1.95 35.09
CA ASN A 217 -23.00 -1.93 34.59
C ASN A 217 -23.88 -1.16 35.58
N ALA A 218 -24.30 0.06 35.25
CA ALA A 218 -25.17 0.83 36.14
C ALA A 218 -26.56 0.16 36.27
N LYS A 219 -27.22 0.44 37.39
CA LYS A 219 -28.61 0.03 37.61
C LYS A 219 -29.48 0.62 36.50
N GLY A 220 -30.31 -0.21 35.88
CA GLY A 220 -31.14 0.19 34.73
C GLY A 220 -30.52 -0.06 33.35
N SER A 221 -29.24 -0.45 33.26
CA SER A 221 -28.61 -0.80 31.99
C SER A 221 -29.31 -1.95 31.25
N THR A 222 -29.37 -1.84 29.93
CA THR A 222 -29.98 -2.85 29.06
C THR A 222 -28.99 -3.96 28.69
N GLY A 223 -29.50 -5.10 28.22
CA GLY A 223 -28.65 -6.19 27.74
C GLY A 223 -27.81 -5.80 26.51
N LYS A 224 -28.31 -4.88 25.66
CA LYS A 224 -27.60 -4.38 24.48
C LYS A 224 -26.37 -3.57 24.86
N GLU A 225 -26.50 -2.68 25.84
CA GLU A 225 -25.39 -1.88 26.37
C GLU A 225 -24.32 -2.77 27.02
N ARG A 226 -24.75 -3.75 27.83
CA ARG A 226 -23.82 -4.68 28.47
C ARG A 226 -23.03 -5.51 27.46
N PHE A 227 -23.66 -5.94 26.37
CA PHE A 227 -23.00 -6.68 25.30
C PHE A 227 -21.99 -5.80 24.57
N LYS A 228 -22.39 -4.59 24.16
CA LYS A 228 -21.51 -3.63 23.49
C LYS A 228 -20.31 -3.24 24.36
N ALA A 229 -20.53 -3.05 25.65
CA ALA A 229 -19.45 -2.79 26.60
C ALA A 229 -18.48 -3.97 26.74
N ALA A 230 -18.95 -5.22 26.62
CA ALA A 230 -18.10 -6.39 26.62
C ALA A 230 -17.26 -6.49 25.33
N GLU A 231 -17.79 -6.05 24.18
CA GLU A 231 -17.02 -5.93 22.93
C GLU A 231 -15.91 -4.88 23.06
N VAL A 232 -16.25 -3.69 23.55
CA VAL A 232 -15.27 -2.62 23.81
C VAL A 232 -14.22 -3.07 24.83
N SER A 233 -14.62 -3.79 25.87
CA SER A 233 -13.68 -4.30 26.87
C SER A 233 -12.69 -5.32 26.29
N LYS A 234 -13.15 -6.17 25.37
CA LYS A 234 -12.28 -7.12 24.66
C LYS A 234 -11.33 -6.42 23.70
N GLU A 235 -11.79 -5.38 23.00
CA GLU A 235 -10.97 -4.58 22.11
C GLU A 235 -9.86 -3.84 22.86
N LEU A 236 -10.18 -3.26 24.02
CA LEU A 236 -9.20 -2.59 24.88
C LEU A 236 -8.23 -3.59 25.52
N ALA A 237 -8.68 -4.81 25.83
CA ALA A 237 -7.85 -5.88 26.42
C ALA A 237 -6.98 -6.64 25.40
N GLY A 238 -7.33 -6.60 24.11
CA GLY A 238 -6.64 -7.32 23.05
C GLY A 238 -6.57 -6.49 21.78
N THR A 239 -5.42 -5.85 21.58
CA THR A 239 -4.92 -5.28 20.31
C THR A 239 -5.98 -4.61 19.44
N ARG A 240 -6.00 -3.27 19.47
CA ARG A 240 -6.74 -2.40 18.54
C ARG A 240 -6.89 -3.05 17.16
N ARG A 241 -8.09 -3.55 16.86
CA ARG A 241 -8.47 -3.75 15.46
C ARG A 241 -8.51 -2.35 14.86
N SER A 242 -7.64 -2.09 13.89
CA SER A 242 -7.78 -0.90 13.07
C SER A 242 -9.14 -0.94 12.37
N SER A 243 -10.04 -0.18 12.95
CA SER A 243 -11.30 0.36 12.46
C SER A 243 -11.70 0.01 11.02
N GLY A 244 -12.85 -0.66 10.92
CA GLY A 244 -13.82 -0.48 9.85
C GLY A 244 -13.53 -1.24 8.56
N ILE A 245 -14.49 -2.09 8.17
CA ILE A 245 -14.67 -2.49 6.78
C ILE A 245 -14.69 -1.20 5.95
N ARG A 246 -13.62 -0.95 5.18
CA ARG A 246 -13.61 0.13 4.19
C ARG A 246 -14.59 -0.27 3.09
N SER A 247 -15.78 0.32 3.11
CA SER A 247 -16.70 0.24 1.99
C SER A 247 -16.02 0.81 0.73
N PRO A 248 -16.26 0.21 -0.45
CA PRO A 248 -15.88 0.78 -1.75
C PRO A 248 -16.17 2.28 -1.81
N LYS A 249 -15.15 3.12 -1.96
CA LYS A 249 -15.39 4.56 -2.21
C LYS A 249 -15.97 4.73 -3.62
N SER A 250 -17.02 5.54 -3.73
CA SER A 250 -17.59 5.92 -5.03
C SER A 250 -16.59 6.75 -5.82
N GLY A 251 -16.24 6.31 -7.03
CA GLY A 251 -15.39 7.00 -7.99
C GLY A 251 -15.20 6.14 -9.23
N THR A 252 -14.70 6.70 -10.33
CA THR A 252 -14.38 5.93 -11.56
C THR A 252 -13.02 5.22 -11.43
N SER A 253 -12.83 4.11 -12.15
CA SER A 253 -11.57 3.35 -12.22
C SER A 253 -10.44 4.06 -12.98
N GLY A 254 -10.74 5.22 -13.56
CA GLY A 254 -9.89 5.90 -14.53
C GLY A 254 -10.63 7.07 -15.15
N VAL A 255 -10.06 7.62 -16.21
CA VAL A 255 -10.60 8.76 -16.96
C VAL A 255 -11.36 8.27 -18.20
N SER A 256 -12.43 8.96 -18.60
CA SER A 256 -13.24 8.56 -19.76
C SER A 256 -12.48 8.70 -21.07
N GLU A 257 -11.73 9.79 -21.22
CA GLU A 257 -10.88 10.07 -22.38
C GLU A 257 -9.42 9.97 -21.96
N PRO A 258 -8.54 9.36 -22.79
CA PRO A 258 -7.12 9.26 -22.49
C PRO A 258 -6.48 10.64 -22.27
N ILE A 259 -5.63 10.75 -21.26
CA ILE A 259 -4.84 11.95 -20.98
C ILE A 259 -3.37 11.56 -20.93
N LEU A 260 -2.52 12.26 -21.68
CA LEU A 260 -1.08 12.11 -21.64
C LEU A 260 -0.45 13.30 -20.92
N LEU A 261 0.37 13.02 -19.91
CA LEU A 261 1.11 14.01 -19.14
C LEU A 261 2.60 13.68 -19.19
N ARG A 262 3.46 14.68 -19.30
CA ARG A 262 4.90 14.55 -19.08
C ARG A 262 5.23 14.91 -17.64
N ILE A 263 6.03 14.09 -16.97
CA ILE A 263 6.52 14.36 -15.62
C ILE A 263 7.62 15.42 -15.68
N LEU A 264 7.59 16.35 -14.73
CA LEU A 264 8.57 17.42 -14.58
C LEU A 264 8.97 17.48 -13.10
N PRO A 265 10.13 16.93 -12.70
CA PRO A 265 10.48 16.71 -11.28
C PRO A 265 10.47 17.98 -10.44
N SER A 266 10.91 19.10 -11.03
CA SER A 266 11.03 20.38 -10.35
C SER A 266 9.78 21.26 -10.45
N ALA A 267 8.70 20.79 -11.09
CA ALA A 267 7.47 21.56 -11.29
C ALA A 267 6.43 21.31 -10.18
N THR A 268 5.49 22.23 -10.02
CA THR A 268 4.32 22.07 -9.15
C THR A 268 3.06 22.51 -9.91
N PRO A 269 2.16 21.58 -10.29
CA PRO A 269 2.24 20.12 -10.11
C PRO A 269 3.43 19.49 -10.86
N PRO A 270 3.91 18.29 -10.46
CA PRO A 270 5.11 17.65 -11.02
C PRO A 270 4.86 17.01 -12.40
N TYR A 271 3.92 17.56 -13.17
CA TYR A 271 3.56 17.11 -14.50
C TYR A 271 2.90 18.22 -15.31
N THR A 272 3.00 18.11 -16.63
CA THR A 272 2.30 18.99 -17.58
C THR A 272 1.51 18.15 -18.59
N PRO A 273 0.24 18.50 -18.90
CA PRO A 273 -0.51 17.82 -19.94
C PRO A 273 0.05 18.11 -21.33
N LEU A 274 0.03 17.08 -22.19
CA LEU A 274 0.35 17.23 -23.60
C LEU A 274 -0.91 17.61 -24.39
N PRO A 275 -0.78 18.42 -25.45
CA PRO A 275 -1.91 18.87 -26.26
C PRO A 275 -2.57 17.73 -27.05
N THR A 276 -1.80 16.70 -27.40
CA THR A 276 -2.28 15.54 -28.18
C THR A 276 -1.80 14.26 -27.52
N VAL A 277 -2.66 13.25 -27.47
CA VAL A 277 -2.35 11.92 -26.96
C VAL A 277 -1.93 11.04 -28.13
N THR A 278 -0.64 11.06 -28.47
CA THR A 278 -0.09 10.26 -29.57
C THR A 278 1.12 9.44 -29.11
N ARG A 279 1.39 8.34 -29.81
CA ARG A 279 2.48 7.43 -29.45
C ARG A 279 3.85 8.08 -29.66
N GLU A 280 3.96 8.95 -30.66
CA GLU A 280 5.18 9.67 -31.04
C GLU A 280 5.58 10.74 -30.02
N ALA A 281 4.68 11.07 -29.09
CA ALA A 281 4.95 12.02 -28.02
C ALA A 281 5.80 11.43 -26.88
N LEU A 282 5.98 10.10 -26.85
CA LEU A 282 6.81 9.41 -25.85
C LEU A 282 8.30 9.61 -26.19
N ASP A 283 8.94 10.56 -25.52
CA ASP A 283 10.38 10.80 -25.63
C ASP A 283 11.16 9.84 -24.70
N PRO A 284 12.14 9.06 -25.21
CA PRO A 284 13.00 8.19 -24.41
C PRO A 284 13.72 8.86 -23.24
N SER A 285 13.87 10.18 -23.26
CA SER A 285 14.54 10.98 -22.23
C SER A 285 13.63 11.40 -21.08
N ASP A 286 12.32 11.14 -21.18
CA ASP A 286 11.30 11.63 -20.26
C ASP A 286 10.45 10.48 -19.67
N ILE A 287 9.64 10.83 -18.67
CA ILE A 287 8.63 9.94 -18.07
C ILE A 287 7.25 10.52 -18.31
N PHE A 288 6.29 9.66 -18.67
CA PHE A 288 4.94 10.06 -19.01
C PHE A 288 3.90 9.31 -18.19
N ILE A 289 2.79 9.99 -17.88
CA ILE A 289 1.57 9.38 -17.34
C ILE A 289 0.55 9.32 -18.47
N LEU A 290 0.13 8.13 -18.85
CA LEU A 290 -1.01 7.89 -19.72
C LEU A 290 -2.19 7.41 -18.85
N ALA A 291 -3.10 8.31 -18.55
CA ALA A 291 -4.32 7.98 -17.82
C ALA A 291 -5.39 7.50 -18.80
N GLY A 292 -5.89 6.29 -18.61
CA GLY A 292 -6.98 5.72 -19.40
C GLY A 292 -8.18 5.30 -18.55
N PRO A 293 -9.18 4.64 -19.17
CA PRO A 293 -10.42 4.24 -18.48
C PRO A 293 -10.25 3.08 -17.49
N LYS A 294 -9.28 2.19 -17.76
CA LYS A 294 -9.05 0.96 -16.98
C LYS A 294 -7.91 1.08 -15.98
N ALA A 295 -6.90 1.88 -16.29
CA ALA A 295 -5.69 2.02 -15.49
C ALA A 295 -4.99 3.35 -15.80
N ILE A 296 -4.07 3.72 -14.92
CA ILE A 296 -3.10 4.78 -15.15
C ILE A 296 -1.76 4.11 -15.42
N TYR A 297 -1.19 4.38 -16.59
CA TYR A 297 0.14 3.89 -16.95
C TYR A 297 1.16 4.97 -16.68
N VAL A 298 2.27 4.59 -16.08
CA VAL A 298 3.49 5.38 -16.08
C VAL A 298 4.45 4.71 -17.06
N TRP A 299 4.74 5.39 -18.16
CA TRP A 299 5.76 4.97 -19.10
C TRP A 299 7.08 5.69 -18.78
N MET A 300 8.17 4.92 -18.69
CA MET A 300 9.50 5.45 -18.43
C MET A 300 10.38 5.25 -19.65
N GLY A 301 10.89 6.35 -20.20
CA GLY A 301 11.90 6.31 -21.23
C GLY A 301 13.19 5.64 -20.76
N SER A 302 13.86 4.96 -21.68
CA SER A 302 15.12 4.24 -21.46
C SER A 302 16.26 5.18 -21.03
N GLN A 303 16.18 6.46 -21.39
CA GLN A 303 17.16 7.51 -21.09
C GLN A 303 16.68 8.48 -20.00
N ALA A 304 15.48 8.27 -19.45
CA ALA A 304 14.91 9.13 -18.42
C ALA A 304 15.79 9.21 -17.17
N SER A 305 15.88 10.43 -16.63
CA SER A 305 16.79 10.74 -15.53
C SER A 305 16.37 10.07 -14.22
N ARG A 306 17.34 9.88 -13.32
CA ARG A 306 17.08 9.32 -11.99
C ARG A 306 16.18 10.19 -11.13
N GLU A 307 16.25 11.52 -11.31
CA GLU A 307 15.46 12.48 -10.54
C GLU A 307 13.97 12.35 -10.87
N GLU A 308 13.64 12.12 -12.15
CA GLU A 308 12.28 11.82 -12.61
C GLU A 308 11.73 10.53 -12.02
N LYS A 309 12.57 9.50 -11.88
CA LYS A 309 12.15 8.21 -11.31
C LYS A 309 11.69 8.29 -9.86
N ARG A 310 12.15 9.28 -9.10
CA ARG A 310 11.78 9.48 -7.69
C ARG A 310 10.38 10.07 -7.52
N THR A 311 9.92 10.89 -8.46
CA THR A 311 8.67 11.66 -8.33
C THR A 311 7.47 10.92 -8.91
N ILE A 312 7.69 9.87 -9.71
CA ILE A 312 6.65 9.15 -10.45
C ILE A 312 5.46 8.73 -9.58
N MET A 313 5.70 7.98 -8.51
CA MET A 313 4.61 7.38 -7.73
C MET A 313 3.80 8.46 -7.02
N ALA A 314 4.48 9.49 -6.51
CA ALA A 314 3.85 10.65 -5.91
C ALA A 314 3.04 11.45 -6.95
N ALA A 315 3.57 11.61 -8.17
CA ALA A 315 2.89 12.28 -9.28
C ALA A 315 1.62 11.52 -9.71
N ALA A 316 1.70 10.20 -9.88
CA ALA A 316 0.54 9.36 -10.24
C ALA A 316 -0.54 9.37 -9.15
N GLN A 317 -0.16 9.28 -7.88
CA GLN A 317 -1.09 9.38 -6.75
C GLN A 317 -1.68 10.79 -6.61
N GLY A 318 -0.87 11.82 -6.85
CA GLY A 318 -1.30 13.22 -6.92
C GLY A 318 -2.36 13.43 -8.00
N PHE A 319 -2.13 12.87 -9.19
CA PHE A 319 -3.08 12.90 -10.29
C PHE A 319 -4.40 12.19 -9.95
N ILE A 320 -4.36 11.00 -9.34
CA ILE A 320 -5.55 10.29 -8.85
C ILE A 320 -6.38 11.19 -7.94
N LYS A 321 -5.72 11.87 -6.98
CA LYS A 321 -6.38 12.77 -6.03
C LYS A 321 -6.95 14.01 -6.73
N GLU A 322 -6.20 14.63 -7.64
CA GLU A 322 -6.63 15.82 -8.39
C GLU A 322 -7.87 15.52 -9.23
N LYS A 323 -7.89 14.39 -9.93
CA LYS A 323 -9.00 13.98 -10.80
C LYS A 323 -10.17 13.34 -10.03
N GLY A 324 -10.09 13.22 -8.71
CA GLY A 324 -11.14 12.59 -7.90
C GLY A 324 -11.37 11.11 -8.25
N LEU A 325 -10.35 10.43 -8.77
CA LEU A 325 -10.40 9.00 -9.08
C LEU A 325 -10.37 8.18 -7.79
N ARG A 326 -10.76 6.90 -7.87
CA ARG A 326 -10.65 6.01 -6.71
C ARG A 326 -9.19 5.84 -6.29
N PRO A 327 -8.88 5.86 -4.97
CA PRO A 327 -7.52 5.57 -4.48
C PRO A 327 -6.96 4.20 -4.90
N GLU A 328 -7.87 3.26 -5.17
CA GLU A 328 -7.61 1.89 -5.62
C GLU A 328 -7.46 1.76 -7.14
N THR A 329 -7.51 2.87 -7.89
CA THR A 329 -7.22 2.85 -9.33
C THR A 329 -5.84 2.24 -9.59
N SER A 330 -5.79 1.27 -10.50
CA SER A 330 -4.58 0.54 -10.87
C SER A 330 -3.54 1.50 -11.47
N ILE A 331 -2.33 1.45 -10.93
CA ILE A 331 -1.16 2.13 -11.46
C ILE A 331 -0.24 1.06 -12.05
N VAL A 332 0.12 1.21 -13.31
CA VAL A 332 0.98 0.26 -14.04
C VAL A 332 2.24 0.97 -14.49
N ARG A 333 3.40 0.53 -14.00
CA ARG A 333 4.71 1.08 -14.42
C ARG A 333 5.25 0.25 -15.57
N VAL A 334 5.53 0.91 -16.68
CA VAL A 334 5.98 0.35 -17.95
C VAL A 334 7.33 0.97 -18.32
N VAL A 335 8.28 0.15 -18.76
CA VAL A 335 9.59 0.60 -19.27
C VAL A 335 9.53 0.62 -20.79
N GLU A 336 10.17 1.61 -21.42
CA GLU A 336 10.38 1.64 -22.87
C GLU A 336 10.91 0.29 -23.40
N GLY A 337 10.28 -0.22 -24.46
CA GLY A 337 10.62 -1.48 -25.08
C GLY A 337 9.97 -2.72 -24.45
N ASN A 338 9.29 -2.57 -23.31
CA ASN A 338 8.49 -3.64 -22.69
C ASN A 338 7.02 -3.23 -22.49
N GLU A 339 6.48 -2.45 -23.43
CA GLU A 339 5.11 -1.98 -23.37
C GLU A 339 4.09 -3.09 -23.65
N THR A 340 3.11 -3.20 -22.76
CA THR A 340 2.02 -4.17 -22.95
C THR A 340 1.02 -3.72 -24.02
N LYS A 341 0.31 -4.68 -24.63
CA LYS A 341 -0.80 -4.37 -25.55
C LYS A 341 -1.84 -3.44 -24.90
N ALA A 342 -2.15 -3.65 -23.61
CA ALA A 342 -3.11 -2.82 -22.88
C ALA A 342 -2.68 -1.35 -22.75
N PHE A 343 -1.36 -1.09 -22.67
CA PHE A 343 -0.81 0.27 -22.73
C PHE A 343 -1.06 0.89 -24.11
N TRP A 344 -0.70 0.19 -25.19
CA TRP A 344 -0.87 0.72 -26.55
C TRP A 344 -2.32 0.91 -26.98
N ASP A 345 -3.21 0.04 -26.54
CA ASP A 345 -4.66 0.12 -26.77
C ASP A 345 -5.30 1.31 -26.01
N THR A 346 -4.58 1.96 -25.09
CA THR A 346 -5.08 3.14 -24.36
C THR A 346 -4.94 4.43 -25.17
N PHE A 347 -4.03 4.47 -26.15
CA PHE A 347 -3.97 5.60 -27.08
C PHE A 347 -5.20 5.60 -28.00
N PRO A 348 -5.74 6.76 -28.36
CA PRO A 348 -6.77 6.87 -29.38
C PRO A 348 -6.34 6.19 -30.69
N GLU A 349 -7.26 5.55 -31.40
CA GLU A 349 -7.01 5.08 -32.76
C GLU A 349 -6.81 6.31 -33.67
N ASN A 350 -5.68 6.35 -34.39
CA ASN A 350 -5.37 7.40 -35.36
C ASN A 350 -6.20 7.25 -36.64
#